data_AF-A0A0M2PSU4-F1
#
_entry.id   AF-A0A0M2PSU4-F1
#
_cell.length_a   1.000
_cell.length_b   1.000
_cell.length_c   1.000
_cell.angle_alpha   90.00
_cell.angle_beta   90.00
_cell.angle_gamma   90.00
#
_symmetry.space_group_name_H-M   'P 1'
#
loop_
_entity.id
_entity.type
_entity.pdbx_description
1 polymer ?
#
loop_
_entity_poly.entity_id
_entity_poly.type
_entity_poly.pdbx_seq_one_letter_code
_entity_poly.pdbx_strand_id
1 'polypeptide(L)' 'MQDQKCPKCGGEMDSGRAQAENSLIYYSDWQKKTFKLGILVDKACACLTCGYVELYLNAEVLKKRIQDNNSSGIK' A
#
# COMPACT_ATOMS: atom_id res chain seq x y z
N MET A 1 -20.11 -9.20 4.70
CA MET A 1 -19.22 -8.47 3.76
C MET A 1 -19.57 -7.01 3.91
N GLN A 2 -18.64 -6.15 4.31
CA GLN A 2 -18.92 -4.70 4.30
C GLN A 2 -18.77 -4.23 2.86
N ASP A 3 -19.87 -3.77 2.27
CA ASP A 3 -19.93 -3.12 0.97
C ASP A 3 -19.06 -1.85 0.99
N GLN A 4 -17.77 -1.98 0.68
CA GLN A 4 -16.91 -0.82 0.50
C GLN A 4 -17.35 -0.11 -0.77
N LYS A 5 -18.07 1.00 -0.64
CA LYS A 5 -18.29 1.94 -1.74
C LYS A 5 -17.00 2.72 -2.00
N CYS A 6 -16.81 3.09 -3.26
CA CYS A 6 -15.66 3.88 -3.68
C CYS A 6 -15.64 5.23 -2.94
N PRO A 7 -14.56 5.59 -2.23
CA PRO A 7 -14.49 6.85 -1.49
C PRO A 7 -14.47 8.08 -2.42
N LYS A 8 -14.18 7.89 -3.71
CA LYS A 8 -14.10 8.97 -4.71
C LYS A 8 -15.44 9.26 -5.39
N CYS A 9 -16.27 8.25 -5.67
CA CYS A 9 -17.50 8.41 -6.44
C CYS A 9 -18.72 7.67 -5.89
N GLY A 10 -18.60 6.93 -4.80
CA GLY A 10 -19.69 6.11 -4.24
C GLY A 10 -20.03 4.85 -5.03
N GLY A 11 -19.32 4.57 -6.12
CA GLY A 11 -19.51 3.38 -6.96
C GLY A 11 -19.12 2.08 -6.26
N GLU A 12 -19.43 0.95 -6.90
CA GLU A 12 -19.06 -0.38 -6.38
C GLU A 12 -17.56 -0.65 -6.52
N MET A 13 -17.00 -1.31 -5.51
CA MET A 13 -15.61 -1.74 -5.47
C MET A 13 -15.56 -3.26 -5.58
N ASP A 14 -14.71 -3.76 -6.47
CA ASP A 14 -14.34 -5.17 -6.53
C ASP A 14 -13.10 -5.44 -5.68
N SER A 15 -13.10 -6.53 -4.93
CA SER A 15 -11.99 -6.93 -4.07
C SER A 15 -11.13 -7.98 -4.75
N GLY A 16 -9.83 -7.74 -4.81
CA GLY A 16 -8.86 -8.64 -5.43
C GLY A 16 -7.50 -8.64 -4.75
N ARG A 17 -6.49 -9.04 -5.51
CA ARG A 17 -5.08 -9.05 -5.10
C ARG A 17 -4.27 -8.27 -6.12
N ALA A 18 -3.28 -7.51 -5.65
CA ALA A 18 -2.29 -6.92 -6.54
C ALA A 18 -1.09 -7.86 -6.64
N GLN A 19 -0.71 -8.22 -7.86
CA GLN A 19 0.57 -8.90 -8.12
C GLN A 19 1.42 -7.93 -8.94
N ALA A 20 2.53 -7.47 -8.35
CA ALA A 20 3.50 -6.64 -9.06
C ALA A 20 4.71 -7.51 -9.40
N GLU A 21 4.93 -7.78 -10.69
CA GLU A 21 6.12 -8.51 -11.15
C GLU A 21 7.42 -7.76 -10.79
N ASN A 22 7.40 -6.43 -10.88
CA ASN A 22 8.47 -5.54 -10.45
C ASN A 22 7.98 -4.63 -9.32
N SER A 23 7.85 -5.20 -8.12
CA SER A 23 7.66 -4.54 -6.82
C SER A 23 7.13 -3.09 -6.86
N LEU A 24 5.84 -2.90 -6.59
CA LEU A 24 5.25 -1.58 -6.32
C LEU A 24 6.09 -0.87 -5.24
N ILE A 25 6.51 0.38 -5.52
CA ILE A 25 7.35 1.16 -4.61
C ILE A 25 6.52 2.22 -3.90
N TYR A 26 6.55 2.20 -2.58
CA TYR A 26 5.99 3.26 -1.74
C TYR A 26 7.09 4.14 -1.16
N TYR A 27 6.82 5.44 -1.16
CA TYR A 27 7.62 6.46 -0.50
C TYR A 27 6.70 7.32 0.36
N SER A 28 7.17 7.67 1.54
CA SER A 28 6.52 8.64 2.42
C SER A 28 7.52 9.67 2.92
N ASP A 29 7.02 10.83 3.34
CA ASP A 29 7.87 11.85 3.95
C ASP A 29 8.53 11.36 5.25
N TRP A 30 7.86 10.44 5.97
CA TRP A 30 8.44 9.75 7.13
C TRP A 30 9.66 8.90 6.78
N GLN A 31 9.74 8.40 5.55
CA GLN A 31 10.89 7.67 5.03
C GLN A 31 11.95 8.60 4.42
N LYS A 32 11.78 9.93 4.51
CA LYS A 32 12.67 10.95 3.93
C LYS A 32 13.04 10.68 2.47
N LYS A 33 12.15 10.03 1.70
CA LYS A 33 12.36 9.60 0.31
C LYS A 33 13.62 8.75 0.09
N THR A 34 14.21 8.20 1.15
CA THR A 34 15.53 7.56 1.10
C THR A 34 15.44 6.08 0.73
N PHE A 35 14.24 5.47 0.82
CA PHE A 35 14.09 4.03 0.60
C PHE A 35 12.94 3.67 -0.35
N LYS A 36 13.23 2.73 -1.24
CA LYS A 36 12.27 2.07 -2.12
C LYS A 36 11.73 0.83 -1.39
N LEU A 37 10.59 0.94 -0.73
CA LEU A 37 9.98 -0.25 -0.16
C LEU A 37 9.40 -1.08 -1.30
N GLY A 38 10.01 -2.23 -1.62
CA GLY A 38 9.31 -3.26 -2.39
C GLY A 38 8.13 -3.73 -1.55
N ILE A 39 6.94 -3.24 -1.86
CA ILE A 39 5.75 -3.49 -1.06
C ILE A 39 5.20 -4.86 -1.41
N LEU A 40 4.96 -5.66 -0.38
CA LEU A 40 4.08 -6.83 -0.46
C LEU A 40 2.64 -6.34 -0.29
N VAL A 41 2.05 -5.80 -1.36
CA VAL A 41 0.61 -5.55 -1.43
C VAL A 41 -0.03 -6.91 -1.70
N ASP A 42 -0.82 -7.43 -0.78
CA ASP A 42 -1.49 -8.73 -0.94
C ASP A 42 -2.98 -8.59 -1.26
N LYS A 43 -3.56 -7.42 -0.97
CA LYS A 43 -4.96 -7.09 -1.22
C LYS A 43 -5.09 -5.75 -1.94
N ALA A 44 -6.04 -5.69 -2.86
CA ALA A 44 -6.41 -4.46 -3.56
C ALA A 44 -7.93 -4.40 -3.73
N CYS A 45 -8.48 -3.20 -3.84
CA CYS A 45 -9.86 -2.99 -4.26
C CYS A 45 -9.87 -2.02 -5.46
N ALA A 46 -10.72 -2.27 -6.47
CA ALA A 46 -10.83 -1.43 -7.65
C ALA A 46 -12.28 -1.00 -7.90
N CYS A 47 -12.50 0.29 -8.13
CA CYS A 47 -13.81 0.84 -8.43
C CYS A 47 -14.20 0.50 -9.88
N LEU A 48 -15.32 -0.18 -10.05
CA LEU A 48 -15.86 -0.56 -11.36
C LEU A 48 -16.43 0.62 -12.15
N THR A 49 -16.57 1.80 -11.52
CA THR A 49 -17.15 3.00 -12.14
C THR A 49 -16.09 4.02 -12.55
N CYS A 50 -15.19 4.41 -11.63
CA CYS A 50 -14.24 5.50 -11.88
C CYS A 50 -12.77 5.07 -11.93
N GLY A 51 -12.48 3.77 -11.81
CA GLY A 51 -11.13 3.23 -11.86
C GLY A 51 -10.24 3.57 -10.66
N TYR A 52 -10.82 4.12 -9.58
CA TYR A 52 -10.10 4.31 -8.32
C TYR A 52 -9.61 2.98 -7.76
N VAL A 53 -8.37 2.91 -7.26
CA VAL A 53 -7.77 1.70 -6.69
C VAL A 53 -7.27 1.97 -5.27
N GLU A 54 -7.58 1.06 -4.36
CA GLU A 54 -6.99 0.98 -3.02
C GLU A 54 -6.03 -0.19 -2.96
N LEU A 55 -4.81 0.05 -2.47
CA LEU A 55 -3.81 -0.98 -2.24
C LEU A 55 -3.56 -1.10 -0.75
N TYR A 56 -3.63 -2.32 -0.22
CA TYR A 56 -3.48 -2.60 1.19
C TYR A 56 -2.04 -3.07 1.48
N LEU A 57 -1.36 -2.33 2.35
CA LEU A 57 -0.01 -2.67 2.80
C LEU A 57 -0.11 -3.54 4.06
N ASN A 58 0.81 -4.49 4.23
CA ASN A 58 1.00 -5.11 5.54
C ASN A 58 1.62 -4.08 6.50
N ALA A 59 0.80 -3.58 7.44
CA ALA A 59 1.18 -2.53 8.39
C ALA A 59 2.31 -2.95 9.34
N GLU A 60 2.36 -4.22 9.75
CA GLU A 60 3.40 -4.73 10.65
C GLU A 60 4.76 -4.76 9.95
N VAL A 61 4.79 -5.26 8.71
CA VAL A 61 5.99 -5.27 7.87
C VAL A 61 6.46 -3.85 7.59
N LEU A 62 5.54 -2.94 7.29
CA LEU A 62 5.86 -1.53 7.07
C LEU A 62 6.49 -0.90 8.33
N LYS A 63 5.87 -1.09 9.50
CA LYS A 63 6.35 -0.53 10.77
C LYS A 63 7.73 -1.08 11.13
N LYS A 64 7.94 -2.39 11.01
CA LYS A 64 9.23 -3.04 11.26
C LYS A 64 10.33 -2.46 10.35
N ARG A 65 10.07 -2.37 9.04
CA ARG A 65 11.06 -1.82 8.09
C ARG A 65 11.40 -0.35 8.36
N ILE A 66 10.44 0.45 8.83
CA ILE A 66 10.70 1.84 9.27
C ILE A 66 11.59 1.86 10.53
N GLN A 67 11.35 0.97 11.51
CA GLN A 67 12.12 0.89 12.76
C GLN A 67 13.55 0.37 12.56
N ASP A 68 13.74 -0.71 11.80
CA ASP A 68 15.06 -1.30 11.50
C ASP A 68 15.99 -0.24 10.86
N ASN A 69 15.43 0.62 10.00
CA ASN A 69 16.16 1.72 9.38
C ASN A 69 16.58 2.81 10.37
N ASN A 70 15.70 3.22 11.30
CA ASN A 70 16.06 4.19 12.33
C ASN A 70 17.15 3.66 13.27
N SER A 71 17.25 2.35 13.44
CA SER A 71 18.23 1.67 14.31
C SER A 71 19.61 1.54 13.66
N SER A 72 19.68 1.62 12.33
CA SER A 72 20.92 1.48 11.55
C SER A 72 21.65 2.81 11.32
N GLY A 73 21.11 3.93 11.81
CA GLY A 73 21.69 5.28 11.71
C GLY A 73 22.64 5.68 12.85
N ILE A 74 22.98 4.75 13.75
CA ILE A 74 23.98 4.95 14.81
C ILE A 74 25.22 4.11 14.44
N LYS A 75 26.07 4.63 13.57
CA LYS A 75 27.49 4.30 13.48
C LYS A 75 28.27 5.53 13.07
#